data_AF-A0A2D5UWA9-F1
#
_entry.id   AF-A0A2D5UWA9-F1
#
_cell.length_a   1.000
_cell.length_b   1.000
_cell.length_c   1.000
_cell.angle_alpha   90.00
_cell.angle_beta   90.00
_cell.angle_gamma   90.00
#
_symmetry.space_group_name_H-M   'P 1'
#
loop_
_entity.id
_entity.type
_entity.pdbx_description
1 polymer ?
#
loop_
_entity_poly.entity_id
_entity_poly.type
_entity_poly.pdbx_seq_one_letter_code
_entity_poly.pdbx_strand_id
1 'polypeptide(L)' 'GIARHQIEVNEWCVAAGGHARTGLEDNIRMNRKTLAPSNAALVERVVELCERYERPVATTAEARAILGLAA' A
#
# COMPACT_ATOMS: atom_id res chain seq x y z
N GLY A 1 0.29 5.17 7.26
CA GLY A 1 0.89 6.46 7.68
C GLY A 1 0.13 7.59 7.02
N ILE A 2 0.20 8.81 7.58
CA ILE A 2 -0.55 9.99 7.08
C ILE A 2 0.38 10.93 6.30
N ALA A 3 -0.12 11.50 5.20
CA ALA A 3 0.55 12.40 4.28
C ALA A 3 1.93 11.86 3.86
N ARG A 4 3.00 12.64 4.07
CA ARG A 4 4.38 12.27 3.69
C ARG A 4 4.86 10.95 4.30
N HIS A 5 4.27 10.50 5.41
CA HIS A 5 4.63 9.26 6.11
C HIS A 5 3.84 8.05 5.62
N GLN A 6 2.99 8.18 4.60
CA GLN A 6 2.28 7.04 4.01
C GLN A 6 3.28 5.97 3.53
N ILE A 7 4.23 6.35 2.67
CA ILE A 7 5.18 5.41 2.08
C ILE A 7 6.15 4.81 3.10
N GLU A 8 6.60 5.60 4.08
CA GLU A 8 7.49 5.15 5.15
C GLU A 8 6.84 4.05 6.00
N VAL A 9 5.59 4.28 6.43
CA VAL A 9 4.86 3.27 7.20
C VAL A 9 4.49 2.06 6.32
N ASN A 10 4.19 2.26 5.03
CA ASN A 10 3.97 1.14 4.12
C ASN A 10 5.21 0.24 4.02
N GLU A 11 6.40 0.82 3.85
CA GLU A 11 7.66 0.09 3.79
C GLU A 11 7.92 -0.71 5.08
N TRP A 12 7.73 -0.10 6.25
CA TRP A 12 7.87 -0.79 7.54
C TRP A 12 6.91 -1.98 7.66
N CYS A 13 5.63 -1.79 7.33
CA CYS A 13 4.64 -2.85 7.39
C CYS A 13 4.95 -3.97 6.39
N VAL A 14 5.35 -3.63 5.16
CA VAL A 14 5.67 -4.62 4.13
C VAL A 14 6.91 -5.43 4.53
N ALA A 15 7.99 -4.76 4.93
CA ALA A 15 9.23 -5.42 5.34
C ALA A 15 9.06 -6.33 6.56
N ALA A 16 8.19 -5.96 7.51
CA ALA A 16 7.91 -6.75 8.71
C ALA A 16 6.93 -7.91 8.50
N GLY A 17 6.48 -8.17 7.26
CA GLY A 17 5.51 -9.23 6.96
C GLY A 17 4.04 -8.87 7.22
N GLY A 18 3.73 -7.62 7.54
CA GLY A 18 2.37 -7.13 7.78
C GLY A 18 1.59 -6.78 6.52
N HIS A 19 0.43 -6.12 6.67
CA HIS A 19 -0.38 -5.60 5.56
C HIS A 19 -0.32 -4.07 5.51
N ALA A 20 -0.55 -3.47 4.34
CA ALA A 20 -0.44 -2.03 4.12
C ALA A 20 -1.76 -1.42 3.63
N ARG A 21 -2.00 -0.17 4.00
CA ARG A 21 -3.09 0.69 3.50
C ARG A 21 -2.50 1.92 2.83
N THR A 22 -3.10 2.34 1.71
CA THR A 22 -2.73 3.54 0.96
C THR A 22 -3.97 4.16 0.31
N GLY A 23 -3.83 5.36 -0.25
CA GLY A 23 -4.89 6.09 -0.91
C GLY A 23 -4.90 7.58 -0.61
N LEU A 24 -5.69 8.33 -1.38
CA LEU A 24 -5.85 9.78 -1.29
C LEU A 24 -6.46 10.24 0.05
N GLU A 25 -7.19 9.35 0.73
CA GLU A 25 -7.68 9.58 2.08
C GLU A 25 -6.54 9.86 3.06
N ASP A 26 -5.45 9.09 2.95
CA ASP A 26 -4.31 9.22 3.85
C ASP A 26 -3.26 10.22 3.32
N ASN A 27 -3.10 10.35 2.00
CA ASN A 27 -2.08 11.21 1.38
C ASN A 27 -2.44 11.63 -0.04
N ILE A 28 -2.38 12.94 -0.31
CA ILE A 28 -2.71 13.52 -1.62
C ILE A 28 -1.48 13.80 -2.51
N ARG A 29 -0.26 13.39 -2.12
CA ARG A 29 0.99 13.81 -2.77
C ARG A 29 1.94 12.66 -3.11
N MET A 30 2.58 12.74 -4.28
CA MET A 30 3.70 11.86 -4.65
C MET A 30 4.99 12.26 -3.94
N ASN A 31 5.22 13.56 -3.77
CA ASN A 31 6.37 14.12 -3.06
C ASN A 31 5.99 15.51 -2.52
N ARG A 32 6.94 16.26 -1.96
CA ARG A 32 6.67 17.58 -1.37
C ARG A 32 5.93 18.56 -2.32
N LYS A 33 6.12 18.43 -3.64
CA LYS A 33 5.62 19.37 -4.64
C LYS A 33 4.52 18.80 -5.53
N THR A 34 4.55 17.49 -5.81
CA THR A 34 3.65 16.85 -6.80
C THR A 34 2.45 16.20 -6.13
N LEU A 35 1.22 16.50 -6.58
CA LEU A 35 0.00 15.79 -6.18
C LEU A 35 0.00 14.36 -6.75
N ALA A 36 -0.64 13.44 -6.03
CA ALA A 36 -0.91 12.10 -6.54
C ALA A 36 -1.94 12.19 -7.67
N PRO A 37 -1.65 11.67 -8.88
CA PRO A 37 -2.57 11.79 -10.02
C PRO A 37 -3.80 10.88 -9.88
N SER A 38 -3.73 9.84 -9.04
CA SER A 38 -4.82 8.92 -8.77
C SER A 38 -4.54 8.11 -7.49
N ASN A 39 -5.56 7.41 -6.98
CA ASN A 39 -5.34 6.35 -5.97
C ASN A 39 -4.43 5.23 -6.52
N ALA A 40 -4.57 4.87 -7.80
CA ALA A 40 -3.78 3.81 -8.43
C ALA A 40 -2.27 4.11 -8.37
N ALA A 41 -1.85 5.36 -8.59
CA ALA A 41 -0.45 5.75 -8.48
C ALA A 41 0.13 5.58 -7.06
N LEU A 42 -0.71 5.67 -6.02
CA LEU A 42 -0.30 5.39 -4.64
C LEU A 42 -0.29 3.89 -4.35
N VAL A 43 -1.18 3.12 -4.98
CA VAL A 43 -1.18 1.65 -4.91
C VAL A 43 0.08 1.09 -5.57
N GLU A 44 0.44 1.54 -6.77
CA GLU A 44 1.64 1.12 -7.51
C GLU A 44 2.91 1.22 -6.65
N ARG A 45 3.08 2.29 -5.88
CA ARG A 45 4.22 2.42 -4.95
C ARG A 45 4.27 1.34 -3.88
N VAL A 46 3.12 0.91 -3.37
CA VAL A 46 3.06 -0.17 -2.38
C VAL A 46 3.31 -1.52 -3.07
N VAL A 47 2.85 -1.70 -4.31
CA VAL A 47 3.17 -2.88 -5.13
C VAL A 47 4.69 -2.98 -5.36
N GLU A 48 5.37 -1.89 -5.71
CA GLU A 48 6.84 -1.86 -5.86
C GLU A 48 7.57 -2.23 -4.56
N LEU A 49 7.05 -1.84 -3.39
CA LEU A 49 7.59 -2.29 -2.10
C LEU A 49 7.37 -3.80 -1.91
N CYS A 50 6.17 -4.30 -2.21
CA CYS A 50 5.85 -5.72 -2.16
C CYS A 50 6.81 -6.55 -3.05
N GLU A 51 7.08 -6.10 -4.28
CA GLU A 51 8.06 -6.72 -5.17
C GLU A 51 9.48 -6.71 -4.57
N ARG A 52 9.93 -5.57 -4.03
CA ARG A 52 11.26 -5.41 -3.41
C ARG A 52 11.50 -6.39 -2.27
N TYR A 53 10.47 -6.66 -1.46
CA TYR A 53 10.55 -7.56 -0.31
C TYR A 53 10.09 -8.99 -0.62
N GLU A 54 9.90 -9.34 -1.89
CA GLU A 54 9.48 -10.67 -2.34
C GLU A 54 8.15 -11.13 -1.71
N ARG A 55 7.22 -10.19 -1.52
CA ARG A 55 5.90 -10.43 -0.94
C ARG A 55 4.84 -10.22 -2.01
N PRO A 56 4.27 -11.28 -2.61
CA PRO A 56 3.28 -11.12 -3.68
C PRO A 56 2.03 -10.39 -3.16
N VAL A 57 1.45 -9.53 -4.02
CA VAL A 57 0.21 -8.81 -3.73
C VAL A 57 -0.96 -9.78 -3.77
N ALA A 58 -1.70 -9.88 -2.67
CA ALA A 58 -2.87 -10.73 -2.59
C ALA A 58 -3.99 -10.27 -3.54
N THR A 59 -4.55 -11.23 -4.27
CA THR A 59 -5.83 -11.10 -4.97
C THR A 59 -6.96 -10.86 -3.97
N THR A 60 -8.11 -10.42 -4.47
CA THR A 60 -9.31 -10.25 -3.63
C THR A 60 -9.76 -11.56 -2.99
N ALA A 61 -9.60 -12.70 -3.69
CA ALA A 61 -9.92 -14.03 -3.16
C ALA A 61 -8.98 -14.43 -2.02
N GLU A 62 -7.67 -14.23 -2.18
CA GLU A 62 -6.68 -14.50 -1.13
C GLU A 62 -6.90 -13.60 0.09
N ALA A 63 -7.18 -12.30 -0.13
CA ALA A 63 -7.47 -11.37 0.96
C ALA A 63 -8.71 -11.80 1.77
N ARG A 64 -9.78 -12.26 1.11
CA ARG A 64 -10.98 -12.81 1.80
C ARG A 64 -10.62 -14.02 2.65
N ALA A 65 -9.84 -14.95 2.11
CA ALA A 65 -9.40 -16.14 2.84
C ALA A 65 -8.54 -15.78 4.07
N ILE A 66 -7.56 -14.88 3.92
CA ILE A 66 -6.70 -14.40 5.01
C ILE A 66 -7.52 -13.76 6.13
N LEU A 67 -8.56 -13.00 5.78
CA LEU A 67 -9.39 -12.27 6.73
C LEU A 67 -10.61 -13.07 7.25
N GLY A 68 -10.81 -14.31 6.78
CA GLY A 68 -11.97 -15.11 7.18
C GLY A 68 -13.32 -14.56 6.69
N LEU A 69 -13.33 -13.88 5.54
CA LEU A 69 -14.54 -13.31 4.94
C LEU A 69 -15.21 -14.32 4.01
N ALA A 70 -16.55 -14.27 3.95
CA ALA A 70 -17.33 -15.06 3.00
C ALA A 70 -16.90 -14.75 1.54
N ALA A 71 -17.02 -15.76 0.67
CA ALA A 71 -16.75 -15.65 -0.76
C ALA A 71 -17.66 -14.60 -1.42
#